data_AF-A0A842VYH2-F1
#
_entry.id   AF-A0A842VYH2-F1
#
_cell.length_a   1.000
_cell.length_b   1.000
_cell.length_c   1.000
_cell.angle_alpha   90.00
_cell.angle_beta   90.00
_cell.angle_gamma   90.00
#
_symmetry.space_group_name_H-M   'P 1'
#
loop_
_entity.id
_entity.type
_entity.pdbx_description
1 polymer ?
#
loop_
_entity_poly.entity_id
_entity_poly.type
_entity_poly.pdbx_seq_one_letter_code
_entity_poly.pdbx_strand_id
1 'polypeptide(L)'
;MVLRSPKSLEMKKEEYDSQYKIIVQNLHKTYLLGTTAVAALRGVEINIKEGEFIGLYGPSGCGKTTFLNLIGGLDYPTRGKVILDGINMATLTDNQLADLRRDHIGYVFQFYNLLPLLTALENVMIPLHFQGKLSKRGKERKALELLRLVKLEDRAH
;
A
#
# COMPACT_ATOMS: atom_id res chain seq x y z
N MET A 1 16.65 14.67 -13.66
CA MET A 1 16.16 13.39 -13.13
C MET A 1 15.05 12.88 -14.05
N VAL A 2 15.38 11.94 -14.95
CA VAL A 2 14.45 11.46 -15.98
C VAL A 2 13.52 10.42 -15.35
N LEU A 3 12.28 10.81 -15.06
CA LEU A 3 11.23 9.87 -14.67
C LEU A 3 10.71 9.20 -15.95
N ARG A 4 11.15 7.96 -16.20
CA ARG A 4 10.67 7.14 -17.32
C ARG A 4 9.21 6.73 -17.09
N SER A 5 8.39 6.83 -18.14
CA SER A 5 6.99 6.38 -18.18
C SER A 5 6.85 4.89 -17.83
N PRO A 6 5.72 4.48 -17.22
CA PRO A 6 5.55 3.09 -16.79
C PRO A 6 5.26 2.20 -18.00
N LYS A 7 6.15 1.23 -18.26
CA LYS A 7 5.79 0.01 -18.96
C LYS A 7 4.83 -0.73 -18.05
N SER A 8 3.59 -0.94 -18.49
CA SER A 8 2.69 -1.93 -17.90
C SER A 8 3.41 -3.28 -17.88
N LEU A 9 3.81 -3.73 -16.70
CA LEU A 9 4.63 -4.93 -16.47
C LEU A 9 3.75 -6.18 -16.43
N GLU A 10 4.05 -7.17 -17.27
CA GLU A 10 3.57 -8.54 -17.11
C GLU A 10 4.24 -9.17 -15.88
N MET A 11 3.63 -9.02 -14.71
CA MET A 11 4.06 -9.71 -13.50
C MET A 11 3.55 -11.15 -13.53
N LYS A 12 4.42 -12.12 -13.22
CA LYS A 12 4.02 -13.54 -13.15
C LYS A 12 2.96 -13.71 -12.07
N LYS A 13 1.72 -13.96 -12.49
CA LYS A 13 0.65 -14.38 -11.59
C LYS A 13 0.86 -15.84 -11.22
N GLU A 14 0.89 -16.12 -9.93
CA GLU A 14 0.79 -17.48 -9.43
C GLU A 14 -0.69 -17.92 -9.52
N GLU A 15 -0.93 -19.19 -9.82
CA GLU A 15 -2.27 -19.77 -9.95
C GLU A 15 -2.88 -19.92 -8.55
N TYR A 16 -3.57 -18.87 -8.10
CA TYR A 16 -4.36 -18.86 -6.88
C TYR A 16 -5.84 -18.84 -7.20
N ASP A 17 -6.64 -19.29 -6.23
CA ASP A 17 -8.09 -19.20 -6.28
C ASP A 17 -8.52 -17.75 -6.57
N SER A 18 -9.12 -17.56 -7.75
CA SER A 18 -9.46 -16.24 -8.30
C SER A 18 -10.52 -15.49 -7.48
N GLN A 19 -11.12 -16.13 -6.48
CA GLN A 19 -12.06 -15.48 -5.58
C GLN A 19 -11.41 -14.49 -4.60
N TYR A 20 -10.10 -14.62 -4.32
CA TYR A 20 -9.42 -13.80 -3.32
C TYR A 20 -8.51 -12.74 -3.94
N LYS A 21 -8.64 -11.50 -3.46
CA LYS A 21 -7.80 -10.37 -3.85
C LYS A 21 -6.48 -10.35 -3.08
N ILE A 22 -6.52 -10.70 -1.80
CA ILE A 22 -5.33 -10.79 -0.93
C ILE A 22 -5.30 -12.18 -0.31
N ILE A 23 -4.15 -12.84 -0.40
CA ILE A 23 -3.89 -14.13 0.23
C ILE A 23 -2.64 -13.98 1.09
N VAL A 24 -2.76 -14.30 2.37
CA VAL A 24 -1.66 -14.29 3.34
C VAL A 24 -1.46 -15.71 3.83
N GLN A 25 -0.23 -16.22 3.66
CA GLN A 25 0.11 -17.60 4.02
C GLN A 25 1.27 -17.64 4.99
N ASN A 26 1.01 -18.19 6.17
CA ASN A 26 1.96 -18.45 7.24
C ASN A 26 2.91 -17.25 7.46
N LEU A 27 2.33 -16.05 7.62
CA LEU A 27 3.08 -14.79 7.66
C LEU A 27 3.73 -14.57 9.02
N HIS A 28 5.05 -14.49 9.03
CA HIS A 28 5.85 -14.16 10.21
C HIS A 28 6.59 -12.85 10.01
N LYS A 29 6.78 -12.15 11.11
CA LYS A 29 7.67 -10.99 11.18
C LYS A 29 8.38 -10.96 12.52
N THR A 30 9.69 -11.03 12.46
CA THR A 30 10.58 -10.86 13.62
C THR A 30 11.47 -9.65 13.40
N TYR A 31 11.48 -8.73 14.35
CA TYR A 31 12.39 -7.58 14.37
C TYR A 31 13.60 -7.92 15.24
N LEU A 32 14.80 -7.64 14.73
CA LEU A 32 16.05 -7.78 15.49
C LEU A 32 16.37 -6.44 16.15
N LEU A 33 16.43 -6.44 17.48
CA LEU A 33 16.75 -5.30 18.33
C LEU A 33 18.06 -5.61 19.06
N GLY A 34 19.19 -5.30 18.42
CA GLY A 34 20.51 -5.68 18.91
C GLY A 34 20.64 -7.19 19.02
N THR A 35 20.78 -7.70 20.25
CA THR A 35 20.89 -9.13 20.54
C THR A 35 19.53 -9.81 20.77
N THR A 36 18.43 -9.06 20.80
CA THR A 36 17.09 -9.60 21.09
C THR A 36 16.27 -9.71 19.81
N ALA A 37 15.53 -10.80 19.65
CA ALA A 37 14.57 -11.00 18.56
C ALA A 37 13.13 -10.87 19.08
N VAL A 38 12.35 -9.98 18.48
CA VAL A 38 10.93 -9.75 18.84
C VAL A 38 10.03 -10.21 17.71
N ALA A 39 9.29 -11.30 17.95
CA ALA A 39 8.32 -11.83 17.00
C ALA A 39 7.01 -11.01 17.06
N ALA A 40 6.84 -10.11 16.09
CA ALA A 40 5.66 -9.27 15.93
C ALA A 40 4.47 -10.02 15.31
N LEU A 41 4.73 -10.92 14.35
CA LEU A 41 3.72 -11.84 13.79
C LEU A 41 4.25 -13.27 13.82
N ARG A 42 3.36 -14.22 14.14
CA ARG A 42 3.69 -15.62 14.43
C ARG A 42 2.91 -16.61 13.57
N GLY A 43 2.83 -16.37 12.25
CA GLY A 43 2.17 -17.27 11.31
C GLY A 43 0.70 -16.91 11.11
N VAL A 44 0.45 -15.71 10.57
CA VAL A 44 -0.90 -15.26 10.22
C VAL A 44 -1.32 -15.89 8.89
N GLU A 45 -2.56 -16.35 8.82
CA GLU A 45 -3.22 -16.85 7.61
C GLU A 45 -4.57 -16.17 7.44
N ILE A 46 -4.79 -15.56 6.28
CA ILE A 46 -6.05 -14.88 5.95
C ILE A 46 -6.19 -14.73 4.43
N ASN A 47 -7.41 -14.92 3.95
CA ASN A 47 -7.79 -14.67 2.57
C ASN A 47 -8.89 -13.60 2.55
N ILE A 48 -8.76 -12.62 1.67
CA ILE A 48 -9.64 -11.45 1.58
C ILE A 48 -10.14 -11.35 0.15
N LYS A 49 -11.45 -11.27 -0.06
CA LYS A 49 -12.08 -11.13 -1.38
C LYS A 49 -12.05 -9.68 -1.86
N GLU A 50 -12.21 -9.49 -3.17
CA GLU A 50 -12.36 -8.16 -3.74
C GLU A 50 -13.62 -7.47 -3.15
N GLY A 51 -13.50 -6.21 -2.75
CA GLY A 51 -14.60 -5.43 -2.19
C GLY A 51 -14.96 -5.73 -0.73
N GLU A 52 -14.27 -6.65 -0.05
CA GLU A 52 -14.51 -6.90 1.37
C GLU A 52 -14.04 -5.74 2.26
N PHE A 53 -14.86 -5.41 3.26
CA PHE A 53 -14.53 -4.45 4.31
C PHE A 53 -14.23 -5.19 5.61
N ILE A 54 -12.99 -5.12 6.08
CA ILE A 54 -12.50 -5.89 7.22
C ILE A 54 -12.03 -4.97 8.33
N GLY A 55 -12.44 -5.26 9.57
CA GLY A 55 -11.93 -4.62 10.77
C GLY A 55 -10.87 -5.48 11.46
N LEU A 56 -9.71 -4.89 11.78
CA LEU A 56 -8.64 -5.55 12.52
C LEU A 56 -8.52 -4.94 13.93
N TYR A 57 -8.82 -5.73 14.95
CA TYR A 57 -8.87 -5.29 16.35
C TYR A 57 -7.89 -6.08 17.23
N GLY A 58 -7.44 -5.47 18.34
CA GLY A 58 -6.59 -6.13 19.33
C GLY A 58 -5.79 -5.13 20.19
N PRO A 59 -5.11 -5.58 21.26
CA PRO A 59 -4.33 -4.72 22.15
C PRO A 59 -3.23 -3.92 21.44
N SER A 60 -2.77 -2.82 22.03
CA SER A 60 -1.58 -2.12 21.52
C SER A 60 -0.38 -3.07 21.50
N GLY A 61 0.43 -3.00 20.43
CA GLY A 61 1.61 -3.86 20.28
C GLY A 61 1.36 -5.29 19.77
N CYS A 62 0.11 -5.71 19.52
CA CYS A 62 -0.18 -7.08 19.03
C CYS A 62 0.17 -7.33 17.54
N GLY A 63 0.89 -6.41 16.88
CA GLY A 63 1.34 -6.58 15.50
C GLY A 63 0.37 -6.09 14.41
N LYS A 64 -0.71 -5.36 14.73
CA LYS A 64 -1.66 -4.85 13.71
C LYS A 64 -0.98 -3.97 12.65
N THR A 65 -0.23 -2.96 13.08
CA THR A 65 0.50 -2.08 12.17
C THR A 65 1.54 -2.86 11.38
N THR A 66 2.22 -3.83 12.00
CA THR A 66 3.14 -4.73 11.32
C THR A 66 2.43 -5.52 10.23
N PHE A 67 1.26 -6.09 10.51
CA PHE A 67 0.45 -6.81 9.53
C PHE A 67 0.04 -5.90 8.37
N LEU A 68 -0.49 -4.70 8.66
CA LEU A 68 -0.88 -3.72 7.63
C LEU A 68 0.30 -3.32 6.73
N ASN A 69 1.49 -3.10 7.31
CA ASN A 69 2.69 -2.77 6.56
C ASN A 69 3.13 -3.90 5.62
N LEU A 70 3.01 -5.16 6.06
CA LEU A 70 3.38 -6.32 5.25
C LEU A 70 2.39 -6.55 4.11
N ILE A 71 1.08 -6.54 4.40
CA ILE A 71 0.07 -6.76 3.35
C ILE A 71 0.10 -5.65 2.29
N GLY A 72 0.46 -4.43 2.69
CA GLY A 72 0.56 -3.33 1.75
C GLY A 72 1.98 -3.05 1.26
N GLY A 73 2.90 -4.00 1.41
CA GLY A 73 4.23 -3.98 0.78
C GLY A 73 5.14 -2.85 1.22
N LEU A 74 4.99 -2.31 2.43
CA LEU A 74 5.91 -1.34 3.03
C LEU A 74 7.05 -2.01 3.79
N ASP A 75 6.93 -3.31 4.07
CA ASP A 75 7.93 -4.12 4.76
C ASP A 75 7.90 -5.55 4.18
N TYR A 76 8.96 -6.32 4.43
CA TYR A 76 9.08 -7.71 3.99
C TYR A 76 8.85 -8.68 5.15
N PRO A 77 8.16 -9.82 4.92
CA PRO A 77 8.03 -10.84 5.95
C PRO A 77 9.37 -11.51 6.23
N THR A 78 9.57 -11.98 7.46
CA THR A 78 10.71 -12.86 7.75
C THR A 78 10.48 -14.28 7.25
N ARG A 79 9.21 -14.71 7.18
CA ARG A 79 8.79 -16.00 6.59
C ARG A 79 7.33 -15.89 6.15
N GLY A 80 6.95 -16.72 5.17
CA GLY A 80 5.61 -16.70 4.58
C GLY A 80 5.55 -15.74 3.40
N LYS A 81 4.34 -15.51 2.89
CA LYS A 81 4.13 -14.65 1.73
C LYS A 81 2.78 -13.94 1.75
N VAL A 82 2.76 -12.82 1.05
CA VAL A 82 1.54 -12.06 0.72
C VAL A 82 1.40 -12.10 -0.80
N ILE A 83 0.22 -12.47 -1.26
CA ILE A 83 -0.16 -12.40 -2.66
C ILE A 83 -1.25 -11.34 -2.80
N LEU A 84 -1.04 -10.37 -3.68
CA LEU A 84 -2.00 -9.34 -4.03
C LEU A 84 -2.34 -9.46 -5.51
N ASP A 85 -3.61 -9.62 -5.85
CA ASP A 85 -4.08 -9.74 -7.24
C ASP A 85 -3.37 -10.87 -8.03
N GLY A 86 -3.06 -11.97 -7.34
CA GLY A 86 -2.32 -13.13 -7.88
C GLY A 86 -0.80 -12.94 -7.94
N ILE A 87 -0.27 -11.79 -7.51
CA ILE A 87 1.16 -11.47 -7.55
C ILE A 87 1.78 -11.72 -6.19
N ASN A 88 2.74 -12.64 -6.11
CA ASN A 88 3.50 -12.90 -4.90
C ASN A 88 4.51 -11.77 -4.63
N MET A 89 4.23 -10.95 -3.62
CA MET A 89 4.98 -9.73 -3.34
C MET A 89 6.43 -9.98 -2.93
N ALA A 90 6.74 -11.15 -2.35
CA ALA A 90 8.10 -11.50 -1.95
C ALA A 90 9.05 -11.72 -3.15
N THR A 91 8.52 -11.89 -4.35
CA THR A 91 9.30 -12.10 -5.59
C THR A 91 9.63 -10.80 -6.32
N LEU A 92 9.07 -9.68 -5.87
CA LEU A 92 9.18 -8.40 -6.53
C LEU A 92 10.44 -7.65 -6.07
N THR A 93 11.07 -6.95 -7.00
CA THR A 93 12.09 -5.94 -6.67
C THR A 93 11.47 -4.72 -5.99
N ASP A 94 12.27 -3.89 -5.32
CA ASP A 94 11.79 -2.66 -4.67
C ASP A 94 11.03 -1.73 -5.63
N ASN A 95 11.49 -1.64 -6.89
CA ASN A 95 10.81 -0.84 -7.92
C ASN A 95 9.45 -1.44 -8.30
N GLN A 96 9.36 -2.75 -8.46
CA GLN A 96 8.11 -3.43 -8.77
C GLN A 96 7.12 -3.33 -7.59
N LEU A 97 7.59 -3.41 -6.35
CA LEU A 97 6.75 -3.13 -5.18
C LEU A 97 6.28 -1.68 -5.16
N ALA A 98 7.12 -0.72 -5.54
CA ALA A 98 6.72 0.68 -5.64
C ALA A 98 5.64 0.90 -6.70
N ASP A 99 5.74 0.23 -7.85
CA ASP A 99 4.70 0.25 -8.89
C ASP A 99 3.41 -0.42 -8.40
N LEU A 100 3.49 -1.58 -7.75
CA LEU A 100 2.35 -2.27 -7.16
C LEU A 100 1.65 -1.41 -6.09
N ARG A 101 2.40 -0.76 -5.19
CA ARG A 101 1.84 0.17 -4.21
C ARG A 101 1.13 1.34 -4.89
N ARG A 102 1.72 1.91 -5.94
CA ARG A 102 1.16 3.04 -6.68
C ARG A 102 -0.18 2.71 -7.32
N ASP A 103 -0.31 1.53 -7.91
CA ASP A 103 -1.46 1.17 -8.73
C ASP A 103 -2.56 0.40 -7.95
N HIS A 104 -2.21 -0.29 -6.86
CA HIS A 104 -3.15 -1.16 -6.14
C HIS A 104 -3.41 -0.80 -4.68
N ILE A 105 -2.61 0.09 -4.06
CA ILE A 105 -2.64 0.28 -2.60
C ILE A 105 -2.81 1.76 -2.23
N GLY A 106 -3.92 2.07 -1.55
CA GLY A 106 -4.13 3.34 -0.88
C GLY A 106 -3.85 3.23 0.62
N TYR A 107 -3.04 4.12 1.17
CA TYR A 107 -2.77 4.19 2.60
C TYR A 107 -3.45 5.40 3.23
N VAL A 108 -4.16 5.16 4.34
CA VAL A 108 -4.65 6.20 5.24
C VAL A 108 -4.02 5.95 6.60
N PHE A 109 -3.26 6.92 7.10
CA PHE A 109 -2.48 6.79 8.33
C PHE A 109 -3.27 7.28 9.54
N GLN A 110 -2.96 6.72 10.72
CA GLN A 110 -3.56 7.14 11.99
C GLN A 110 -3.21 8.60 12.34
N PHE A 111 -1.99 9.03 12.03
CA PHE A 111 -1.57 10.43 12.09
C PHE A 111 -1.55 11.00 10.67
N TYR A 112 -1.91 12.27 10.52
CA TYR A 112 -1.96 12.93 9.22
C TYR A 112 -0.53 13.10 8.66
N ASN A 113 -0.09 12.13 7.84
CA ASN A 113 1.18 12.16 7.12
C ASN A 113 1.13 13.09 5.89
N LEU A 114 0.61 14.31 6.09
CA LEU A 114 0.61 15.36 5.08
C LEU A 114 1.95 16.10 5.10
N LEU A 115 2.39 16.55 3.93
CA LEU A 115 3.52 17.46 3.83
C LEU A 115 3.04 18.86 4.24
N PRO A 116 3.54 19.42 5.37
CA PRO A 116 2.98 20.63 5.97
C PRO A 116 3.25 21.90 5.16
N LEU A 117 4.21 21.84 4.23
CA LEU A 117 4.56 22.94 3.35
C LEU A 117 3.72 23.00 2.07
N LEU A 118 2.80 22.05 1.91
CA LEU A 118 1.97 21.91 0.71
C LEU A 118 0.50 22.10 1.05
N THR A 119 -0.26 22.66 0.12
CA THR A 119 -1.72 22.77 0.25
C THR A 119 -2.38 21.38 0.25
N ALA A 120 -3.66 21.28 0.62
CA ALA A 120 -4.37 20.01 0.52
C ALA A 120 -4.43 19.51 -0.94
N LEU A 121 -4.58 20.43 -1.90
CA LEU A 121 -4.57 20.11 -3.33
C LEU A 121 -3.22 19.50 -3.73
N GLU A 122 -2.12 20.14 -3.34
CA GLU A 122 -0.77 19.68 -3.65
C GLU A 122 -0.47 18.31 -3.03
N ASN A 123 -0.87 18.09 -1.77
CA ASN A 123 -0.75 16.79 -1.11
C ASN A 123 -1.50 15.69 -1.90
N VAL A 124 -2.75 15.94 -2.32
CA VAL A 124 -3.54 14.99 -3.11
C VAL A 124 -2.94 14.77 -4.52
N MET A 125 -2.22 15.76 -5.06
CA MET A 125 -1.54 15.63 -6.35
C MET A 125 -0.28 14.77 -6.32
N ILE A 126 0.36 14.54 -5.17
CA ILE A 126 1.64 13.80 -5.09
C ILE A 126 1.54 12.39 -5.71
N PRO A 127 0.57 11.53 -5.36
CA PRO A 127 0.45 10.21 -5.98
C PRO A 127 0.21 10.29 -7.50
N LEU A 128 -0.55 11.30 -7.95
CA LEU A 128 -0.81 11.53 -9.37
C LEU A 128 0.47 11.92 -10.14
N HIS A 129 1.43 12.57 -9.49
CA HIS A 129 2.74 12.83 -10.07
C HIS A 129 3.52 11.55 -10.30
N PHE A 130 3.54 10.66 -9.31
CA PHE A 130 4.19 9.36 -9.44
C PHE A 130 3.53 8.48 -10.50
N GLN A 131 2.22 8.59 -10.70
CA GLN A 131 1.55 7.85 -11.77
C GLN A 131 2.01 8.26 -13.18
N GLY A 132 2.33 9.54 -13.38
CA GLY A 132 2.88 10.03 -14.65
C GLY A 132 1.92 9.99 -15.85
N LYS A 133 0.61 9.73 -15.63
CA LYS A 133 -0.40 9.56 -16.70
C LYS A 133 -1.14 10.85 -17.10
N LEU A 134 -1.09 11.89 -16.26
CA LEU A 134 -1.89 13.11 -16.42
C LEU A 134 -1.00 14.35 -16.64
N SER A 135 -1.48 15.30 -17.45
CA SER A 135 -0.89 16.64 -17.54
C SER A 135 -1.02 17.39 -16.22
N LYS A 136 -0.28 18.49 -16.02
CA LYS A 136 -0.40 19.33 -14.80
C LYS A 136 -1.86 19.72 -14.52
N ARG A 137 -2.55 20.28 -15.53
CA ARG A 137 -3.98 20.63 -15.44
C ARG A 137 -4.87 19.41 -15.16
N GLY A 138 -4.54 18.25 -15.75
CA GLY A 138 -5.27 17.01 -15.49
C GLY A 138 -5.16 16.54 -14.05
N LYS A 139 -3.97 16.66 -13.44
CA LYS A 139 -3.73 16.33 -12.03
C LYS A 139 -4.48 17.28 -11.10
N GLU A 140 -4.42 18.58 -11.36
CA GLU A 140 -5.15 19.61 -10.57
C GLU A 140 -6.66 19.34 -10.59
N ARG A 141 -7.23 19.10 -11.78
CA ARG A 141 -8.65 18.77 -11.93
C ARG A 141 -9.02 17.51 -11.14
N LYS A 142 -8.21 16.44 -11.28
CA LYS A 142 -8.47 15.17 -10.58
C LYS A 142 -8.35 15.31 -9.06
N ALA A 143 -7.35 16.04 -8.58
CA ALA A 143 -7.17 16.29 -7.17
C ALA A 143 -8.33 17.11 -6.58
N LEU A 144 -8.82 18.12 -7.30
CA LEU A 144 -9.98 18.89 -6.88
C LEU A 144 -11.26 18.04 -6.86
N GLU A 145 -11.47 17.16 -7.83
CA GLU A 145 -12.57 16.17 -7.81
C GLU A 145 -12.51 15.27 -6.57
N LEU A 146 -11.32 14.79 -6.21
CA LEU A 146 -11.13 13.96 -5.01
C LEU A 146 -11.40 14.74 -3.72
N LEU A 147 -10.95 15.99 -3.63
CA LEU A 147 -11.26 16.85 -2.48
C LEU A 147 -12.77 17.10 -2.34
N ARG A 148 -13.48 17.33 -3.44
CA ARG A 148 -14.95 17.47 -3.44
C ARG A 148 -15.66 16.22 -2.96
N LEU A 149 -15.17 15.04 -3.37
CA LEU A 149 -15.74 13.76 -2.95
C LEU A 149 -15.74 13.60 -1.42
N VAL A 150 -14.72 14.15 -0.75
CA VAL A 150 -14.58 14.14 0.71
C VAL A 150 -15.00 15.47 1.38
N LYS A 151 -15.60 16.40 0.62
CA LYS A 151 -16.08 17.72 1.08
C LYS A 151 -14.98 18.60 1.70
N LEU A 152 -13.81 18.64 1.07
CA LEU A 152 -12.64 19.42 1.50
C LEU A 152 -12.12 20.40 0.44
N GLU A 153 -12.93 20.74 -0.56
CA GLU A 153 -12.56 21.68 -1.63
C GLU A 153 -12.14 23.07 -1.10
N ASP A 154 -12.73 23.51 0.00
CA ASP A 154 -12.40 24.78 0.64
C ASP A 154 -11.00 24.79 1.27
N ARG A 155 -10.34 23.63 1.40
CA ARG A 155 -8.97 23.50 1.93
C ARG A 155 -7.90 23.35 0.84
N ALA A 156 -8.27 23.55 -0.42
CA ALA A 156 -7.37 23.36 -1.56
C ALA A 156 -6.21 24.38 -1.65
N HIS A 157 -6.25 25.46 -0.87
CA HIS A 157 -5.32 26.60 -0.93
C HIS A 157 -4.46 26.72 0.34
#